data_AF-A0A412XXR8-F1
#
_entry.id   AF-A0A412XXR8-F1
#
_cell.length_a   1.000
_cell.length_b   1.000
_cell.length_c   1.000
_cell.angle_alpha   90.00
_cell.angle_beta   90.00
_cell.angle_gamma   90.00
#
_symmetry.space_group_name_H-M   'P 1'
#
loop_
_entity.id
_entity.type
_entity.pdbx_description
1 polymer ?
#
loop_
_entity_poly.entity_id
_entity_poly.type
_entity_poly.pdbx_seq_one_letter_code
_entity_poly.pdbx_strand_id
1 'polypeptide(L)'
;MNKTFVGFIFLLSLVSGVVSCQRSSSPYPYSLRYAESLMEISPERTLAYLRKLDVSTYSAGDRAYFSLLLTQATDKNFLPLLPCDSLIDAALDYYAKKDGINWAKAWLYKGRIQKQMNMTEQALKSYFTALQGVEGNTGEELKLKGMLYEDMGSIYLHQSLYQKAFDAFYRSYQCDSLLNDHKVLIYSLSNMGWVRVVEGKEKEALFYLDQALELALALKDSVFMSNIYQRMSLNCENVDSAFMYARLAENYLTEKNDSISYYSLWLTFGELYLDKQELDSAEYYLKRTLDIADFKRKILASYSLAEVEKIRGNYQRAFEYQSYYGDNIDSIFSLNKASDIERLAYKYDSEAKVAKEKERHRLLVQQLCYGGVLFVLVIAIIFQRIYRRRRIAQLLYEQRIAHLNEQTALSQLQIERLEAQISALKQSDMEREQEIALKQAELCRVIDEKARLRNCLFAETSIFKRIQELSSQAKPGQDGVKRDPKVLLIKEQEQLKGVLFDIYDDYIRYLKDIYPKITDDDCIYCCLKLCEFDDQTIAYCFGNVSRQIVAQRRLRLKKKMVETN
;
A
#
# COMPACT_ATOMS: atom_id res chain seq x y z
N MET A 1 -16.21 -5.62 -11.94
CA MET A 1 -15.70 -6.61 -10.96
C MET A 1 -16.22 -7.97 -11.36
N ASN A 2 -15.33 -8.88 -11.77
CA ASN A 2 -15.73 -10.16 -12.35
C ASN A 2 -16.28 -11.11 -11.28
N LYS A 3 -17.43 -11.72 -11.57
CA LYS A 3 -18.08 -12.74 -10.71
C LYS A 3 -17.15 -13.93 -10.39
N THR A 4 -16.15 -14.18 -11.23
CA THR A 4 -15.12 -15.21 -11.02
C THR A 4 -14.15 -14.88 -9.88
N PHE A 5 -13.87 -13.59 -9.61
CA PHE A 5 -12.99 -13.17 -8.52
C PHE A 5 -13.67 -13.31 -7.15
N VAL A 6 -14.97 -13.02 -7.08
CA VAL A 6 -15.77 -13.22 -5.86
C VAL A 6 -15.91 -14.70 -5.53
N GLY A 7 -16.11 -15.56 -6.54
CA GLY A 7 -16.15 -17.01 -6.36
C GLY A 7 -14.83 -17.59 -5.84
N PHE A 8 -13.69 -17.06 -6.27
CA PHE A 8 -12.37 -17.51 -5.82
C PHE A 8 -12.07 -17.12 -4.35
N ILE A 9 -12.50 -15.93 -3.93
CA ILE A 9 -12.42 -15.49 -2.52
C ILE A 9 -13.33 -16.35 -1.64
N PHE A 10 -14.54 -16.68 -2.12
CA PHE A 10 -15.47 -17.54 -1.39
C PHE A 10 -14.94 -18.97 -1.21
N LEU A 11 -14.30 -19.53 -2.23
CA LEU A 11 -13.64 -20.84 -2.16
C LEU A 11 -12.43 -20.83 -1.22
N LEU A 12 -11.62 -19.77 -1.22
CA LEU A 12 -10.51 -19.61 -0.26
C LEU A 12 -11.02 -19.48 1.18
N SER A 13 -12.15 -18.78 1.41
CA SER A 13 -12.78 -18.69 2.73
C SER A 13 -13.45 -20.00 3.18
N LEU A 14 -13.93 -20.81 2.24
CA LEU A 14 -14.48 -22.13 2.57
C LEU A 14 -13.37 -23.12 2.90
N VAL A 15 -12.26 -23.11 2.17
CA VAL A 15 -11.10 -23.97 2.46
C VAL A 15 -10.44 -23.57 3.78
N SER A 16 -10.34 -22.28 4.11
CA SER A 16 -9.90 -21.85 5.44
C SER A 16 -10.91 -22.18 6.54
N GLY A 17 -12.21 -22.18 6.24
CA GLY A 17 -13.27 -22.59 7.16
C GLY A 17 -13.31 -24.09 7.46
N VAL A 18 -13.00 -24.96 6.49
CA VAL A 18 -12.96 -26.42 6.72
C VAL A 18 -11.67 -26.84 7.44
N VAL A 19 -10.54 -26.15 7.23
CA VAL A 19 -9.31 -26.37 8.02
C VAL A 19 -9.45 -25.81 9.44
N SER A 20 -10.26 -24.76 9.65
CA SER A 20 -10.48 -24.16 10.97
C SER A 20 -11.51 -24.90 11.84
N CYS A 21 -12.20 -25.92 11.30
CA CYS A 21 -13.26 -26.67 11.99
C CYS A 21 -12.90 -28.15 12.25
N GLN A 22 -11.62 -28.50 12.28
CA GLN A 22 -11.18 -29.60 13.15
C GLN A 22 -11.10 -29.03 14.57
N ARG A 23 -12.16 -29.26 15.37
CA ARG A 23 -12.08 -29.18 16.83
C ARG A 23 -10.80 -29.90 17.24
N SER A 24 -9.82 -29.17 17.78
CA SER A 24 -8.53 -29.70 18.21
C SER A 24 -8.74 -30.74 19.31
N SER A 25 -8.91 -32.00 18.95
CA SER A 25 -8.69 -33.09 19.89
C SER A 25 -7.21 -33.04 20.24
N SER A 26 -6.90 -32.73 21.51
CA SER A 26 -5.53 -32.87 22.04
C SER A 26 -4.95 -34.21 21.59
N PRO A 27 -3.69 -34.26 21.12
CA PRO A 27 -3.11 -35.43 20.45
C PRO A 27 -2.93 -36.64 21.38
N TYR A 28 -3.13 -36.45 22.69
CA TYR A 28 -2.87 -37.45 23.72
C TYR A 28 -4.12 -38.30 24.05
N PRO A 29 -3.93 -39.56 24.49
CA PRO A 29 -5.01 -40.44 24.90
C PRO A 29 -5.83 -39.85 26.05
N TYR A 30 -7.09 -40.29 26.14
CA TYR A 30 -8.04 -39.81 27.14
C TYR A 30 -7.50 -39.93 28.57
N SER A 31 -6.79 -41.02 28.90
CA SER A 31 -6.16 -41.23 30.19
C SER A 31 -5.24 -40.08 30.61
N LEU A 32 -4.36 -39.63 29.72
CA LEU A 32 -3.43 -38.53 30.01
C LEU A 32 -4.13 -37.17 30.06
N ARG A 33 -5.09 -36.93 29.17
CA ARG A 33 -5.93 -35.72 29.19
C ARG A 33 -6.76 -35.60 30.47
N TYR A 34 -7.25 -36.73 30.97
CA TYR A 34 -7.98 -36.80 32.23
C TYR A 34 -7.06 -36.43 33.39
N ALA A 35 -5.85 -37.02 33.45
CA ALA A 35 -4.86 -36.68 34.47
C ALA A 35 -4.48 -35.19 34.44
N GLU A 36 -4.25 -34.62 33.26
CA GLU A 36 -3.96 -33.19 33.09
C GLU A 36 -5.11 -32.31 33.62
N SER A 37 -6.36 -32.63 33.30
CA SER A 37 -7.52 -31.85 33.74
C SER A 37 -7.69 -31.83 35.27
N LEU A 38 -7.22 -32.86 35.96
CA LEU A 38 -7.24 -32.96 37.42
C LEU A 38 -6.01 -32.36 38.09
N MET A 39 -4.97 -32.02 37.34
CA MET A 39 -3.65 -31.66 37.86
C MET A 39 -3.70 -30.47 38.83
N GLU A 40 -4.51 -29.45 38.52
CA GLU A 40 -4.65 -28.26 39.36
C GLU A 40 -5.73 -28.42 40.44
N ILE A 41 -6.70 -29.32 40.23
CA ILE A 41 -7.85 -29.51 41.13
C ILE A 41 -7.50 -30.47 42.28
N SER A 42 -6.84 -31.57 41.95
CA SER A 42 -6.48 -32.62 42.90
C SER A 42 -5.16 -33.30 42.50
N PRO A 43 -4.00 -32.69 42.82
CA PRO A 43 -2.69 -33.25 42.50
C PRO A 43 -2.47 -34.65 43.09
N GLU A 44 -2.94 -34.90 44.30
CA GLU A 44 -2.82 -36.20 44.99
C GLU A 44 -3.52 -37.32 44.22
N ARG A 45 -4.79 -37.10 43.85
CA ARG A 45 -5.57 -38.04 43.04
C ARG A 45 -4.95 -38.23 41.66
N THR A 46 -4.43 -37.15 41.07
CA THR A 46 -3.74 -37.20 39.78
C THR A 46 -2.52 -38.10 39.84
N LEU A 47 -1.69 -37.95 40.88
CA LEU A 47 -0.52 -38.80 41.11
C LEU A 47 -0.90 -40.27 41.32
N ALA A 48 -1.90 -40.53 42.16
CA ALA A 48 -2.41 -41.88 42.42
C ALA A 48 -2.99 -42.54 41.16
N TYR A 49 -3.64 -41.76 40.29
CA TYR A 49 -4.16 -42.21 39.01
C TYR A 49 -3.02 -42.54 38.03
N LEU A 50 -2.06 -41.62 37.85
CA LEU A 50 -0.93 -41.81 36.94
C LEU A 50 -0.08 -43.04 37.31
N ARG A 51 0.13 -43.31 38.61
CA ARG A 51 0.87 -44.49 39.07
C ARG A 51 0.20 -45.83 38.74
N LYS A 52 -1.10 -45.83 38.42
CA LYS A 52 -1.86 -47.05 38.07
C LYS A 52 -1.97 -47.30 36.57
N LEU A 53 -1.52 -46.35 35.74
CA LEU A 53 -1.61 -46.49 34.29
C LEU A 53 -0.58 -47.51 33.78
N ASP A 54 -1.04 -48.44 32.95
CA ASP A 54 -0.16 -49.27 32.13
C ASP A 54 0.23 -48.49 30.87
N VAL A 55 1.50 -48.09 30.81
CA VAL A 55 2.07 -47.29 29.71
C VAL A 55 2.84 -48.14 28.70
N SER A 56 2.79 -49.47 28.80
CA SER A 56 3.50 -50.38 27.88
C SER A 56 3.05 -50.25 26.43
N THR A 57 1.77 -49.92 26.22
CA THR A 57 1.15 -49.75 24.91
C THR A 57 1.25 -48.33 24.34
N TYR A 58 1.80 -47.40 25.11
CA TYR A 58 1.87 -45.98 24.72
C TYR A 58 2.92 -45.74 23.64
N SER A 59 2.61 -44.83 22.72
CA SER A 59 3.57 -44.32 21.76
C SER A 59 4.74 -43.61 22.47
N ALA A 60 5.83 -43.33 21.77
CA ALA A 60 6.95 -42.57 22.34
C ALA A 60 6.49 -41.20 22.86
N GLY A 61 5.60 -40.51 22.13
CA GLY A 61 5.06 -39.21 22.54
C GLY A 61 4.13 -39.28 23.75
N ASP A 62 3.29 -40.32 23.83
CA ASP A 62 2.42 -40.53 24.99
C ASP A 62 3.22 -40.87 26.24
N ARG A 63 4.32 -41.63 26.11
CA ARG A 63 5.25 -41.92 27.22
C ARG A 63 6.01 -40.68 27.68
N ALA A 64 6.45 -39.82 26.75
CA ALA A 64 7.07 -38.54 27.08
C ALA A 64 6.10 -37.62 27.82
N TYR A 65 4.85 -37.55 27.35
CA TYR A 65 3.82 -36.74 28.00
C TYR A 65 3.41 -37.29 29.38
N PHE A 66 3.27 -38.61 29.49
CA PHE A 66 3.08 -39.27 30.78
C PHE A 66 4.21 -38.94 31.77
N SER A 67 5.45 -38.96 31.31
CA SER A 67 6.64 -38.66 32.12
C SER A 67 6.59 -37.24 32.68
N LEU A 68 6.18 -36.26 31.86
CA LEU A 68 5.95 -34.88 32.29
C LEU A 68 4.85 -34.80 33.34
N LEU A 69 3.68 -35.39 33.07
CA LEU A 69 2.53 -35.34 33.99
C LEU A 69 2.84 -36.03 35.32
N LEU A 70 3.53 -37.18 35.30
CA LEU A 70 3.92 -37.89 36.53
C LEU A 70 4.91 -37.07 37.36
N THR A 71 5.86 -36.41 36.71
CA THR A 71 6.82 -35.53 37.39
C THR A 71 6.12 -34.30 37.96
N GLN A 72 5.25 -33.65 37.18
CA GLN A 72 4.45 -32.51 37.63
C GLN A 72 3.53 -32.85 38.80
N ALA A 73 2.88 -34.01 38.76
CA ALA A 73 2.04 -34.47 39.87
C ALA A 73 2.91 -34.77 41.11
N THR A 74 4.08 -35.38 40.95
CA THR A 74 5.02 -35.64 42.04
C THR A 74 5.47 -34.32 42.71
N ASP A 75 5.83 -33.34 41.91
CA ASP A 75 6.24 -31.99 42.33
C ASP A 75 5.12 -31.25 43.07
N LYS A 76 3.90 -31.23 42.53
CA LYS A 76 2.73 -30.61 43.18
C LYS A 76 2.29 -31.29 44.47
N ASN A 77 2.73 -32.53 44.71
CA ASN A 77 2.55 -33.24 45.99
C ASN A 77 3.73 -33.06 46.94
N PHE A 78 4.68 -32.15 46.63
CA PHE A 78 5.87 -31.88 47.44
C PHE A 78 6.73 -33.13 47.72
N LEU A 79 6.72 -34.08 46.78
CA LEU A 79 7.51 -35.31 46.89
C LEU A 79 8.89 -35.15 46.22
N PRO A 80 9.90 -35.95 46.63
CA PRO A 80 11.23 -35.94 46.00
C PRO A 80 11.16 -36.22 44.49
N LEU A 81 11.91 -35.46 43.70
CA LEU A 81 11.91 -35.56 42.23
C LEU A 81 13.06 -36.39 41.67
N LEU A 82 14.05 -36.76 42.49
CA LEU A 82 15.14 -37.65 42.06
C LEU A 82 14.67 -38.93 41.35
N PRO A 83 13.59 -39.62 41.78
CA PRO A 83 13.06 -40.79 41.06
C PRO A 83 12.53 -40.49 39.65
N CYS A 84 12.31 -39.22 39.32
CA CYS A 84 11.80 -38.77 38.02
C CYS A 84 12.92 -38.41 37.03
N ASP A 85 14.21 -38.50 37.40
CA ASP A 85 15.31 -38.04 36.55
C ASP A 85 15.34 -38.73 35.18
N SER A 86 15.29 -40.07 35.16
CA SER A 86 15.25 -40.83 33.90
C SER A 86 13.96 -40.61 33.09
N LEU A 87 12.85 -40.27 33.76
CA LEU A 87 11.59 -39.95 33.08
C LEU A 87 11.70 -38.60 32.37
N ILE A 88 12.30 -37.61 33.02
CA ILE A 88 12.52 -36.30 32.43
C ILE A 88 13.55 -36.35 31.30
N ASP A 89 14.61 -37.16 31.42
CA ASP A 89 15.55 -37.37 30.33
C ASP A 89 14.87 -37.99 29.10
N ALA A 90 14.01 -38.99 29.29
CA ALA A 90 13.22 -39.55 28.19
C ALA A 90 12.26 -38.53 27.56
N ALA A 91 11.70 -37.61 28.34
CA ALA A 91 10.87 -36.52 27.83
C ALA A 91 11.69 -35.49 27.04
N LEU A 92 12.91 -35.17 27.51
CA LEU A 92 13.84 -34.27 26.81
C LEU A 92 14.36 -34.86 25.49
N ASP A 93 14.58 -36.16 25.43
CA ASP A 93 14.99 -36.85 24.21
C ASP A 93 13.88 -36.83 23.14
N TYR A 94 12.61 -36.85 23.58
CA TYR A 94 11.46 -36.81 22.69
C TYR A 94 11.13 -35.40 22.20
N TYR A 95 11.00 -34.44 23.12
CA TYR A 95 10.62 -33.07 22.76
C TYR A 95 11.83 -32.29 22.25
N ALA A 96 11.71 -31.68 21.06
CA ALA A 96 12.72 -30.76 20.55
C ALA A 96 12.32 -29.31 20.86
N LYS A 97 13.25 -28.34 20.73
CA LYS A 97 12.97 -26.89 20.93
C LYS A 97 11.76 -26.37 20.15
N LYS A 98 11.36 -27.01 19.04
CA LYS A 98 10.18 -26.66 18.24
C LYS A 98 8.83 -27.05 18.90
N ASP A 99 8.83 -27.87 19.94
CA ASP A 99 7.63 -28.30 20.69
C ASP A 99 7.33 -27.42 21.91
N GLY A 100 7.94 -26.22 21.95
CA GLY A 100 7.61 -25.08 22.81
C GLY A 100 7.47 -25.41 24.30
N ILE A 101 6.23 -25.63 24.74
CA ILE A 101 5.88 -25.65 26.16
C ILE A 101 6.23 -26.95 26.89
N ASN A 102 6.04 -28.12 26.27
CA ASN A 102 6.36 -29.39 26.93
C ASN A 102 7.88 -29.59 27.02
N TRP A 103 8.61 -29.13 26.01
CA TRP A 103 10.06 -29.03 26.05
C TRP A 103 10.53 -28.12 27.20
N ALA A 104 9.94 -26.93 27.34
CA ALA A 104 10.25 -26.03 28.44
C ALA A 104 9.89 -26.61 29.81
N LYS A 105 8.76 -27.32 29.96
CA LYS A 105 8.39 -28.02 31.21
C LYS A 105 9.41 -29.11 31.56
N ALA A 106 9.88 -29.88 30.57
CA ALA A 106 10.89 -30.90 30.80
C ALA A 106 12.20 -30.27 31.33
N TRP A 107 12.64 -29.16 30.75
CA TRP A 107 13.80 -28.41 31.24
C TRP A 107 13.61 -27.77 32.62
N LEU A 108 12.40 -27.26 32.93
CA LEU A 108 12.06 -26.82 34.29
C LEU A 108 12.28 -27.96 35.28
N TYR A 109 11.69 -29.13 35.03
CA TYR A 109 11.81 -30.26 35.96
C TYR A 109 13.23 -30.81 36.03
N LYS A 110 13.99 -30.81 34.92
CA LYS A 110 15.41 -31.15 34.95
C LYS A 110 16.19 -30.20 35.85
N GLY A 111 15.90 -28.90 35.78
CA GLY A 111 16.50 -27.90 36.66
C GLY A 111 16.15 -28.12 38.13
N ARG A 112 14.89 -28.46 38.46
CA ARG A 112 14.48 -28.77 39.84
C ARG A 112 15.18 -30.01 40.40
N ILE A 113 15.34 -31.05 39.58
CA ILE A 113 16.07 -32.28 39.95
C ILE A 113 17.56 -31.95 40.18
N GLN A 114 18.19 -31.20 39.28
CA GLN A 114 19.57 -30.75 39.43
C GLN A 114 19.75 -29.89 40.70
N LYS A 115 18.77 -29.05 41.04
CA LYS A 115 18.77 -28.28 42.30
C LYS A 115 18.72 -29.21 43.53
N GLN A 116 17.89 -30.27 43.52
CA GLN A 116 17.89 -31.28 44.59
C GLN A 116 19.23 -32.04 44.71
N MET A 117 19.97 -32.16 43.60
CA MET A 117 21.33 -32.72 43.57
C MET A 117 22.44 -31.70 43.93
N ASN A 118 22.10 -30.48 44.35
CA ASN A 118 23.02 -29.37 44.59
C ASN A 118 23.86 -28.96 43.35
N MET A 119 23.38 -29.27 42.14
CA MET A 119 23.97 -28.90 40.86
C MET A 119 23.45 -27.53 40.39
N THR A 120 23.71 -26.48 41.18
CA THR A 120 23.10 -25.14 41.02
C THR A 120 23.37 -24.50 39.66
N GLU A 121 24.60 -24.63 39.14
CA GLU A 121 24.96 -24.07 37.83
C GLU A 121 24.21 -24.77 36.69
N GLN A 122 24.12 -26.10 36.73
CA GLN A 122 23.36 -26.89 35.76
C GLN A 122 21.87 -26.56 35.84
N ALA A 123 21.32 -26.46 37.06
CA ALA A 123 19.92 -26.08 37.27
C ALA A 123 19.60 -24.74 36.62
N LEU A 124 20.45 -23.73 36.82
CA LEU A 124 20.27 -22.42 36.21
C LEU A 124 20.37 -22.47 34.68
N LYS A 125 21.32 -23.24 34.11
CA LYS A 125 21.39 -23.49 32.66
C LYS A 125 20.11 -24.14 32.12
N SER A 126 19.55 -25.10 32.85
CA SER A 126 18.28 -25.75 32.48
C SER A 126 17.12 -24.75 32.48
N TYR A 127 17.02 -23.87 33.48
CA TYR A 127 15.98 -22.83 33.52
C TYR A 127 16.14 -21.79 32.41
N PHE A 128 17.37 -21.36 32.13
CA PHE A 128 17.67 -20.51 30.97
C PHE A 128 17.29 -21.17 29.65
N THR A 129 17.51 -22.48 29.52
CA THR A 129 17.12 -23.25 28.34
C THR A 129 15.59 -23.33 28.22
N ALA A 130 14.88 -23.58 29.32
CA ALA A 130 13.42 -23.59 29.37
C ALA A 130 12.80 -22.25 28.94
N LEU A 131 13.38 -21.12 29.36
CA LEU A 131 12.90 -19.78 28.98
C LEU A 131 12.90 -19.55 27.47
N GLN A 132 13.79 -20.22 26.71
CA GLN A 132 13.81 -20.14 25.24
C GLN A 132 12.64 -20.89 24.58
N GLY A 133 11.93 -21.75 25.30
CA GLY A 133 10.77 -22.51 24.81
C GLY A 133 9.44 -21.82 25.04
N VAL A 134 9.44 -20.70 25.76
CA VAL A 134 8.25 -19.91 26.13
C VAL A 134 8.42 -18.46 25.69
N GLU A 135 8.50 -18.22 24.38
CA GLU A 135 8.70 -16.85 23.87
C GLU A 135 7.39 -16.03 23.83
N GLY A 136 6.23 -16.70 23.80
CA GLY A 136 4.91 -16.05 23.79
C GLY A 136 4.41 -15.62 25.16
N ASN A 137 3.16 -15.13 25.21
CA ASN A 137 2.47 -14.69 26.43
C ASN A 137 1.11 -15.38 26.58
N THR A 138 1.00 -16.64 26.15
CA THR A 138 -0.19 -17.45 26.46
C THR A 138 -0.28 -17.70 27.97
N GLY A 139 -1.47 -18.00 28.48
CA GLY A 139 -1.64 -18.24 29.93
C GLY A 139 -0.76 -19.37 30.47
N GLU A 140 -0.56 -20.44 29.69
CA GLU A 140 0.29 -21.56 30.08
C GLU A 140 1.78 -21.18 30.06
N GLU A 141 2.23 -20.41 29.06
CA GLU A 141 3.60 -19.90 28.98
C GLU A 141 3.90 -18.92 30.12
N LEU A 142 2.97 -18.02 30.45
CA LEU A 142 3.13 -17.09 31.57
C LEU A 142 3.26 -17.84 32.89
N LYS A 143 2.46 -18.89 33.11
CA LYS A 143 2.54 -19.72 34.31
C LYS A 143 3.91 -20.39 34.41
N LEU A 144 4.39 -20.95 33.31
CA LEU A 144 5.70 -21.60 33.25
C LEU A 144 6.86 -20.61 33.45
N LYS A 145 6.78 -19.40 32.86
CA LYS A 145 7.74 -18.31 33.10
C LYS A 145 7.79 -17.91 34.56
N GLY A 146 6.63 -17.75 35.22
CA GLY A 146 6.53 -17.47 36.64
C GLY A 146 7.31 -18.49 37.48
N MET A 147 6.99 -19.77 37.29
CA MET A 147 7.69 -20.88 37.97
C MET A 147 9.21 -20.86 37.73
N LEU A 148 9.65 -20.62 36.49
CA LEU A 148 11.08 -20.53 36.15
C LEU A 148 11.76 -19.38 36.90
N TYR A 149 11.15 -18.21 36.91
CA TYR A 149 11.70 -17.04 37.60
C TYR A 149 11.71 -17.22 39.12
N GLU A 150 10.70 -17.87 39.70
CA GLU A 150 10.69 -18.23 41.12
C GLU A 150 11.85 -19.18 41.47
N ASP A 151 12.05 -20.23 40.68
CA ASP A 151 13.13 -21.20 40.91
C ASP A 151 14.52 -20.57 40.75
N MET A 152 14.70 -19.70 39.75
CA MET A 152 15.91 -18.91 39.57
C MET A 152 16.13 -17.93 40.73
N GLY A 153 15.08 -17.25 41.19
CA GLY A 153 15.14 -16.34 42.33
C GLY A 153 15.57 -17.04 43.62
N SER A 154 15.04 -18.24 43.86
CA SER A 154 15.45 -19.09 44.98
C SER A 154 16.93 -19.48 44.89
N ILE A 155 17.43 -19.81 43.69
CA ILE A 155 18.87 -20.05 43.48
C ILE A 155 19.67 -18.79 43.81
N TYR A 156 19.34 -17.63 43.24
CA TYR A 156 20.09 -16.40 43.48
C TYR A 156 20.11 -16.02 44.96
N LEU A 157 18.99 -16.19 45.67
CA LEU A 157 18.90 -15.95 47.10
C LEU A 157 19.84 -16.85 47.91
N HIS A 158 19.86 -18.16 47.61
CA HIS A 158 20.78 -19.10 48.28
C HIS A 158 22.26 -18.84 47.96
N GLN A 159 22.54 -18.11 46.88
CA GLN A 159 23.88 -17.70 46.48
C GLN A 159 24.21 -16.27 46.98
N SER A 160 23.38 -15.69 47.85
CA SER A 160 23.52 -14.32 48.38
C SER A 160 23.50 -13.22 47.30
N LEU A 161 22.96 -13.50 46.11
CA LEU A 161 22.80 -12.55 45.01
C LEU A 161 21.44 -11.83 45.14
N TYR A 162 21.26 -11.06 46.21
CA TYR A 162 19.96 -10.52 46.62
C TYR A 162 19.26 -9.68 45.55
N GLN A 163 19.98 -8.79 44.85
CA GLN A 163 19.37 -7.99 43.78
C GLN A 163 18.86 -8.88 42.64
N LYS A 164 19.62 -9.88 42.20
CA LYS A 164 19.18 -10.82 41.15
C LYS A 164 18.01 -11.69 41.62
N ALA A 165 18.01 -12.08 42.89
CA ALA A 165 16.89 -12.80 43.49
C ALA A 165 15.61 -11.96 43.44
N PHE A 166 15.69 -10.70 43.89
CA PHE A 166 14.58 -9.76 43.86
C PHE A 166 14.09 -9.52 42.42
N ASP A 167 14.98 -9.28 41.47
CA ASP A 167 14.63 -9.07 40.05
C ASP A 167 13.93 -10.31 39.45
N ALA A 168 14.38 -11.51 39.80
CA ALA A 168 13.75 -12.75 39.36
C ALA A 168 12.35 -12.92 39.98
N PHE A 169 12.19 -12.74 41.30
CA PHE A 169 10.87 -12.79 41.93
C PHE A 169 9.92 -11.70 41.40
N TYR A 170 10.44 -10.53 41.06
CA TYR A 170 9.66 -9.47 40.42
C TYR A 170 9.19 -9.87 39.02
N ARG A 171 10.03 -10.54 38.20
CA ARG A 171 9.60 -11.09 36.90
C ARG A 171 8.55 -12.19 37.07
N SER A 172 8.64 -12.99 38.13
CA SER A 172 7.59 -13.96 38.49
C SER A 172 6.28 -13.24 38.78
N TYR A 173 6.31 -12.24 39.67
CA TYR A 173 5.16 -11.38 40.00
C TYR A 173 4.51 -10.77 38.76
N GLN A 174 5.31 -10.30 37.78
CA GLN A 174 4.79 -9.75 36.52
C GLN A 174 4.03 -10.80 35.70
N CYS A 175 4.53 -12.04 35.64
CA CYS A 175 3.84 -13.13 34.96
C CYS A 175 2.52 -13.47 35.65
N ASP A 176 2.55 -13.60 36.98
CA ASP A 176 1.39 -13.95 37.80
C ASP A 176 0.30 -12.86 37.75
N SER A 177 0.72 -11.58 37.72
CA SER A 177 -0.18 -10.43 37.60
C SER A 177 -0.94 -10.43 36.28
N LEU A 178 -0.28 -10.84 35.18
CA LEU A 178 -0.93 -10.95 33.87
C LEU A 178 -1.93 -12.12 33.81
N LEU A 179 -1.75 -13.14 34.64
CA LEU A 179 -2.67 -14.28 34.75
C LEU A 179 -3.89 -14.01 35.63
N ASN A 180 -3.85 -12.94 36.43
CA ASN A 180 -4.83 -12.67 37.49
C ASN A 180 -4.97 -13.87 38.47
N ASP A 181 -3.90 -14.61 38.69
CA ASP A 181 -3.85 -15.74 39.63
C ASP A 181 -3.34 -15.25 41.00
N HIS A 182 -4.29 -14.89 41.87
CA HIS A 182 -4.00 -14.38 43.21
C HIS A 182 -3.22 -15.34 44.09
N LYS A 183 -3.29 -16.66 43.85
CA LYS A 183 -2.58 -17.64 44.68
C LYS A 183 -1.08 -17.64 44.39
N VAL A 184 -0.71 -17.54 43.12
CA VAL A 184 0.70 -17.56 42.72
C VAL A 184 1.39 -16.22 43.06
N LEU A 185 0.64 -15.12 43.04
CA LEU A 185 1.13 -13.80 43.49
C LEU A 185 1.66 -13.79 44.93
N ILE A 186 1.08 -14.59 45.83
CA ILE A 186 1.53 -14.68 47.23
C ILE A 186 2.97 -15.16 47.32
N TYR A 187 3.36 -16.17 46.52
CA TYR A 187 4.73 -16.70 46.51
C TYR A 187 5.72 -15.61 46.09
N SER A 188 5.46 -14.94 44.97
CA SER A 188 6.31 -13.89 44.44
C SER A 188 6.49 -12.73 45.43
N LEU A 189 5.40 -12.23 46.02
CA LEU A 189 5.43 -11.15 47.02
C LEU A 189 6.14 -11.56 48.32
N SER A 190 5.80 -12.74 48.85
CA SER A 190 6.42 -13.26 50.07
C SER A 190 7.94 -13.44 49.89
N ASN A 191 8.38 -13.93 48.74
CA ASN A 191 9.80 -14.11 48.42
C ASN A 191 10.52 -12.78 48.20
N MET A 192 9.89 -11.79 47.57
CA MET A 192 10.41 -10.42 47.52
C MET A 192 10.57 -9.83 48.92
N GLY A 193 9.58 -9.99 49.80
CA GLY A 193 9.65 -9.58 51.19
C GLY A 193 10.79 -10.25 51.94
N TRP A 194 10.96 -11.56 51.76
CA TRP A 194 12.07 -12.31 52.38
C TRP A 194 13.45 -11.85 51.93
N VAL A 195 13.63 -11.52 50.65
CA VAL A 195 14.89 -10.90 50.20
C VAL A 195 15.18 -9.63 50.99
N ARG A 196 14.17 -8.79 51.22
CA ARG A 196 14.31 -7.55 52.00
C ARG A 196 14.58 -7.79 53.48
N VAL A 197 13.98 -8.83 54.08
CA VAL A 197 14.30 -9.27 55.45
C VAL A 197 15.79 -9.61 55.55
N VAL A 198 16.31 -10.43 54.63
CA VAL A 198 17.72 -10.85 54.63
C VAL A 198 18.67 -9.68 54.36
N GLU A 199 18.26 -8.68 53.59
CA GLU A 199 19.01 -7.43 53.38
C GLU A 199 18.93 -6.44 54.57
N GLY A 200 18.13 -6.73 55.61
CA GLY A 200 17.88 -5.81 56.74
C GLY A 200 17.04 -4.58 56.37
N LYS A 201 16.30 -4.62 55.25
CA LYS A 201 15.46 -3.51 54.76
C LYS A 201 14.04 -3.64 55.33
N GLU A 202 13.91 -3.40 56.64
CA GLU A 202 12.71 -3.69 57.43
C GLU A 202 11.40 -3.12 56.81
N LYS A 203 11.40 -1.84 56.42
CA LYS A 203 10.20 -1.17 55.86
C LYS A 203 9.80 -1.73 54.50
N GLU A 204 10.77 -2.03 53.64
CA GLU A 204 10.52 -2.65 52.34
C GLU A 204 10.01 -4.08 52.51
N ALA A 205 10.57 -4.83 53.47
CA ALA A 205 10.11 -6.17 53.79
C ALA A 205 8.66 -6.18 54.23
N LEU A 206 8.28 -5.34 55.20
CA LEU A 206 6.88 -5.21 55.65
C LEU A 206 5.95 -4.86 54.49
N PHE A 207 6.32 -3.91 53.62
CA PHE A 207 5.50 -3.54 52.47
C PHE A 207 5.13 -4.73 51.57
N TYR A 208 6.07 -5.62 51.27
CA TYR A 208 5.79 -6.81 50.44
C TYR A 208 5.10 -7.93 51.22
N LEU A 209 5.46 -8.13 52.50
CA LEU A 209 4.86 -9.14 53.36
C LEU A 209 3.39 -8.81 53.67
N ASP A 210 3.03 -7.54 53.88
CA ASP A 210 1.66 -7.09 54.09
C ASP A 210 0.77 -7.36 52.87
N GLN A 211 1.26 -7.03 51.67
CA GLN A 211 0.54 -7.36 50.43
C GLN A 211 0.35 -8.87 50.24
N ALA A 212 1.37 -9.67 50.56
CA ALA A 212 1.25 -11.12 50.53
C ALA A 212 0.23 -11.62 51.56
N LEU A 213 0.20 -11.02 52.75
CA LEU A 213 -0.71 -11.37 53.83
C LEU A 213 -2.17 -11.04 53.49
N GLU A 214 -2.44 -9.87 52.89
CA GLU A 214 -3.77 -9.48 52.43
C GLU A 214 -4.36 -10.50 51.45
N LEU A 215 -3.54 -10.95 50.50
CA LEU A 215 -3.93 -12.00 49.55
C LEU A 215 -4.14 -13.35 50.25
N ALA A 216 -3.24 -13.75 51.16
CA ALA A 216 -3.37 -15.00 51.91
C ALA A 216 -4.63 -15.04 52.78
N LEU A 217 -4.98 -13.91 53.42
CA LEU A 217 -6.21 -13.71 54.17
C LEU A 217 -7.46 -13.84 53.28
N ALA A 218 -7.44 -13.20 52.11
CA ALA A 218 -8.55 -13.26 51.15
C ALA A 218 -8.79 -14.70 50.65
N LEU A 219 -7.72 -15.47 50.44
CA LEU A 219 -7.79 -16.88 50.02
C LEU A 219 -8.02 -17.85 51.19
N LYS A 220 -7.92 -17.38 52.45
CA LYS A 220 -7.98 -18.21 53.66
C LYS A 220 -6.96 -19.36 53.66
N ASP A 221 -5.78 -19.12 53.11
CA ASP A 221 -4.72 -20.13 53.01
C ASP A 221 -3.82 -20.07 54.26
N SER A 222 -4.11 -20.95 55.23
CA SER A 222 -3.41 -20.97 56.52
C SER A 222 -1.91 -21.26 56.40
N VAL A 223 -1.49 -22.01 55.38
CA VAL A 223 -0.08 -22.33 55.15
C VAL A 223 0.69 -21.07 54.80
N PHE A 224 0.16 -20.26 53.88
CA PHE A 224 0.76 -18.98 53.53
C PHE A 224 0.74 -18.00 54.69
N MET A 225 -0.39 -17.88 55.39
CA MET A 225 -0.50 -16.98 56.55
C MET A 225 0.56 -17.31 57.60
N SER A 226 0.72 -18.59 57.94
CA SER A 226 1.74 -19.05 58.88
C SER A 226 3.15 -18.66 58.42
N ASN A 227 3.49 -18.91 57.14
CA ASN A 227 4.81 -18.59 56.61
C ASN A 227 5.10 -17.08 56.58
N ILE A 228 4.10 -16.27 56.20
CA ILE A 228 4.24 -14.82 56.11
C ILE A 228 4.41 -14.21 57.51
N TYR A 229 3.61 -14.63 58.50
CA TYR A 229 3.79 -14.17 59.88
C TYR A 229 5.14 -14.59 60.46
N GLN A 230 5.65 -15.78 60.11
CA GLN A 230 7.00 -16.17 60.51
C GLN A 230 8.06 -15.23 59.92
N ARG A 231 7.93 -14.85 58.63
CA ARG A 231 8.84 -13.88 58.00
C ARG A 231 8.73 -12.50 58.63
N MET A 232 7.51 -12.07 59.02
CA MET A 232 7.30 -10.83 59.75
C MET A 232 7.96 -10.86 61.13
N SER A 233 7.89 -12.00 61.84
CA SER A 233 8.59 -12.21 63.10
C SER A 233 10.10 -12.02 62.97
N LEU A 234 10.71 -12.63 61.95
CA LEU A 234 12.14 -12.51 61.65
C LEU A 234 12.56 -11.10 61.18
N ASN A 235 11.61 -10.26 60.77
CA ASN A 235 11.87 -8.89 60.33
C ASN A 235 11.85 -7.87 61.49
N CYS A 236 11.30 -8.24 62.65
CA CYS A 236 11.17 -7.33 63.78
C CYS A 236 12.47 -7.19 64.57
N GLU A 237 12.87 -5.95 64.85
CA GLU A 237 13.97 -5.69 65.81
C GLU A 237 13.51 -5.87 67.28
N ASN A 238 12.24 -5.57 67.57
CA ASN A 238 11.68 -5.70 68.91
C ASN A 238 11.23 -7.15 69.18
N VAL A 239 11.79 -7.75 70.22
CA VAL A 239 11.54 -9.15 70.60
C VAL A 239 10.07 -9.43 70.93
N ASP A 240 9.33 -8.49 71.53
CA ASP A 240 7.91 -8.70 71.85
C ASP A 240 7.04 -8.70 70.58
N SER A 241 7.29 -7.78 69.65
CA SER A 241 6.64 -7.78 68.33
C SER A 241 6.98 -9.04 67.54
N ALA A 242 8.24 -9.46 67.56
CA ALA A 242 8.68 -10.70 66.92
C ALA A 242 7.95 -11.91 67.52
N PHE A 243 7.79 -11.95 68.84
CA PHE A 243 7.07 -13.00 69.55
C PHE A 243 5.58 -13.04 69.18
N MET A 244 4.94 -11.87 69.08
CA MET A 244 3.55 -11.75 68.65
C MET A 244 3.35 -12.36 67.26
N TYR A 245 4.20 -12.00 66.30
CA TYR A 245 4.12 -12.56 64.94
C TYR A 245 4.46 -14.06 64.90
N ALA A 246 5.42 -14.54 65.68
CA ALA A 246 5.70 -15.98 65.79
C ALA A 246 4.49 -16.76 66.33
N ARG A 247 3.78 -16.21 67.33
CA ARG A 247 2.53 -16.80 67.84
C ARG A 247 1.40 -16.77 66.83
N LEU A 248 1.28 -15.69 66.04
CA LEU A 248 0.34 -15.66 64.91
C LEU A 248 0.70 -16.76 63.90
N ALA A 249 1.98 -16.92 63.56
CA ALA A 249 2.43 -17.98 62.67
C ALA A 249 2.06 -19.38 63.19
N GLU A 250 2.22 -19.62 64.50
CA GLU A 250 1.86 -20.86 65.17
C GLU A 250 0.35 -21.16 65.07
N ASN A 251 -0.50 -20.16 65.30
CA ASN A 251 -1.96 -20.32 65.26
C ASN A 251 -2.50 -20.74 63.88
N TYR A 252 -1.75 -20.48 62.81
CA TYR A 252 -2.12 -20.87 61.45
C TYR A 252 -1.42 -22.16 60.97
N LEU A 253 -0.61 -22.81 61.81
CA LEU A 253 -0.10 -24.15 61.52
C LEU A 253 -1.24 -25.18 61.61
N THR A 254 -1.37 -26.01 60.57
CA THR A 254 -2.32 -27.13 60.52
C THR A 254 -1.58 -28.43 60.27
N GLU A 255 -2.21 -29.58 60.54
CA GLU A 255 -1.64 -30.91 60.23
C GLU A 255 -1.27 -31.09 58.74
N LYS A 256 -1.83 -30.26 57.84
CA LYS A 256 -1.51 -30.24 56.41
C LYS A 256 -0.28 -29.41 56.06
N ASN A 257 0.28 -28.65 57.00
CA ASN A 257 1.48 -27.86 56.74
C ASN A 257 2.68 -28.79 56.55
N ASP A 258 3.59 -28.40 55.65
CA ASP A 258 4.85 -29.12 55.49
C ASP A 258 5.64 -29.10 56.82
N SER A 259 6.28 -30.22 57.10
CA SER A 259 7.18 -30.44 58.23
C SER A 259 8.22 -29.31 58.37
N ILE A 260 8.66 -28.75 57.25
CA ILE A 260 9.61 -27.62 57.19
C ILE A 260 9.09 -26.38 57.93
N SER A 261 7.80 -26.06 57.84
CA SER A 261 7.21 -24.88 58.49
C SER A 261 7.25 -24.99 60.01
N TYR A 262 7.02 -26.19 60.55
CA TYR A 262 7.14 -26.46 61.99
C TYR A 262 8.58 -26.24 62.48
N TYR A 263 9.57 -26.81 61.78
CA TYR A 263 10.97 -26.73 62.20
C TYR A 263 11.52 -25.30 62.11
N SER A 264 11.08 -24.55 61.10
CA SER A 264 11.47 -23.15 60.95
C SER A 264 10.91 -22.31 62.10
N LEU A 265 9.64 -22.52 62.48
CA LEU A 265 9.03 -21.79 63.58
C LEU A 265 9.64 -22.17 64.94
N TRP A 266 9.99 -23.44 65.16
CA TRP A 266 10.71 -23.83 66.38
C TRP A 266 12.09 -23.17 66.48
N LEU A 267 12.83 -23.08 65.38
CA LEU A 267 14.09 -22.32 65.37
C LEU A 267 13.86 -20.86 65.78
N THR A 268 12.84 -20.21 65.17
CA THR A 268 12.46 -18.83 65.52
C THR A 268 12.09 -18.68 67.00
N PHE A 269 11.26 -19.57 67.56
CA PHE A 269 10.94 -19.53 69.00
C PHE A 269 12.19 -19.75 69.87
N GLY A 270 13.05 -20.68 69.49
CA GLY A 270 14.30 -20.96 70.19
C GLY A 270 15.19 -19.72 70.30
N GLU A 271 15.37 -18.99 69.20
CA GLU A 271 16.11 -17.73 69.14
C GLU A 271 15.42 -16.62 69.96
N LEU A 272 14.10 -16.46 69.82
CA LEU A 272 13.36 -15.44 70.57
C LEU A 272 13.37 -15.66 72.09
N TYR A 273 13.28 -16.92 72.54
CA TYR A 273 13.41 -17.24 73.98
C TYR A 273 14.83 -17.02 74.48
N LEU A 274 15.85 -17.27 73.65
CA LEU A 274 17.24 -16.95 73.96
C LEU A 274 17.43 -15.43 74.13
N ASP A 275 16.85 -14.61 73.24
CA ASP A 275 16.89 -13.15 73.34
C ASP A 275 16.21 -12.63 74.63
N LYS A 276 15.14 -13.30 75.08
CA LYS A 276 14.48 -13.04 76.37
C LYS A 276 15.24 -13.60 77.59
N GLN A 277 16.33 -14.31 77.38
CA GLN A 277 17.07 -15.07 78.41
C GLN A 277 16.23 -16.14 79.14
N GLU A 278 15.17 -16.65 78.50
CA GLU A 278 14.38 -17.79 78.99
C GLU A 278 15.01 -19.09 78.48
N LEU A 279 16.14 -19.45 79.09
CA LEU A 279 17.06 -20.48 78.58
C LEU A 279 16.43 -21.88 78.46
N ASP A 280 15.53 -22.26 79.37
CA ASP A 280 14.86 -23.57 79.34
C ASP A 280 13.93 -23.71 78.13
N SER A 281 13.15 -22.67 77.84
CA SER A 281 12.27 -22.61 76.65
C SER A 281 13.11 -22.57 75.37
N ALA A 282 14.19 -21.79 75.35
CA ALA A 282 15.10 -21.72 74.22
C ALA A 282 15.68 -23.11 73.90
N GLU A 283 16.24 -23.78 74.89
CA GLU A 283 16.79 -25.13 74.74
C GLU A 283 15.76 -26.13 74.22
N TYR A 284 14.53 -26.10 74.76
CA TYR A 284 13.46 -26.99 74.34
C TYR A 284 13.20 -26.90 72.82
N TYR A 285 12.97 -25.69 72.30
CA TYR A 285 12.68 -25.52 70.88
C TYR A 285 13.89 -25.79 69.99
N LEU A 286 15.08 -25.34 70.40
CA LEU A 286 16.30 -25.54 69.62
C LEU A 286 16.68 -27.03 69.51
N LYS A 287 16.53 -27.83 70.57
CA LYS A 287 16.76 -29.28 70.52
C LYS A 287 15.78 -29.99 69.59
N ARG A 288 14.50 -29.62 69.61
CA ARG A 288 13.52 -30.18 68.66
C ARG A 288 13.90 -29.90 67.21
N THR A 289 14.43 -28.71 66.92
CA THR A 289 14.97 -28.38 65.60
C THR A 289 16.20 -29.24 65.28
N LEU A 290 17.14 -29.38 66.22
CA LEU A 290 18.37 -30.17 66.02
C LEU A 290 18.10 -31.66 65.70
N ASP A 291 17.07 -32.25 66.30
CA ASP A 291 16.75 -33.65 66.12
C ASP A 291 16.17 -33.94 64.72
N ILE A 292 15.22 -33.12 64.26
CA ILE A 292 14.33 -33.46 63.14
C ILE A 292 14.57 -32.62 61.88
N ALA A 293 15.10 -31.39 62.00
CA ALA A 293 15.18 -30.47 60.88
C ALA A 293 16.24 -30.86 59.82
N ASP A 294 16.24 -30.18 58.68
CA ASP A 294 17.27 -30.37 57.66
C ASP A 294 18.65 -29.88 58.12
N PHE A 295 19.69 -30.31 57.40
CA PHE A 295 21.09 -30.04 57.72
C PHE A 295 21.38 -28.56 58.02
N LYS A 296 20.78 -27.61 57.29
CA LYS A 296 21.04 -26.17 57.50
C LYS A 296 20.46 -25.69 58.83
N ARG A 297 19.22 -26.08 59.14
CA ARG A 297 18.56 -25.70 60.40
C ARG A 297 19.21 -26.35 61.61
N LYS A 298 19.75 -27.57 61.48
CA LYS A 298 20.55 -28.21 62.54
C LYS A 298 21.78 -27.38 62.91
N ILE A 299 22.51 -26.89 61.91
CA ILE A 299 23.69 -26.04 62.12
C ILE A 299 23.31 -24.73 62.85
N LEU A 300 22.24 -24.07 62.43
CA LEU A 300 21.74 -22.85 63.09
C LEU A 300 21.28 -23.13 64.53
N ALA A 301 20.55 -24.21 64.75
CA ALA A 301 20.12 -24.60 66.09
C ALA A 301 21.31 -24.92 67.01
N SER A 302 22.36 -25.57 66.51
CA SER A 302 23.59 -25.80 67.27
C SER A 302 24.30 -24.50 67.65
N TYR A 303 24.35 -23.52 66.74
CA TYR A 303 24.89 -22.20 67.08
C TYR A 303 24.13 -21.55 68.24
N SER A 304 22.80 -21.53 68.19
CA SER A 304 21.99 -20.94 69.25
C SER A 304 22.07 -21.74 70.56
N LEU A 305 22.17 -23.08 70.50
CA LEU A 305 22.37 -23.93 71.69
C LEU A 305 23.74 -23.71 72.35
N ALA A 306 24.78 -23.42 71.57
CA ALA A 306 26.08 -23.06 72.11
C ALA A 306 25.98 -21.80 72.99
N GLU A 307 25.22 -20.80 72.54
CA GLU A 307 25.00 -19.57 73.30
C GLU A 307 24.16 -19.82 74.57
N VAL A 308 23.10 -20.64 74.49
CA VAL A 308 22.31 -21.06 75.67
C VAL A 308 23.22 -21.67 76.76
N GLU A 309 24.06 -22.64 76.39
CA GLU A 309 24.93 -23.32 77.35
C GLU A 309 26.06 -22.41 77.87
N LYS A 310 26.55 -21.49 77.03
CA LYS A 310 27.51 -20.47 77.43
C LYS A 310 26.93 -19.53 78.50
N ILE A 311 25.69 -19.05 78.34
CA ILE A 311 25.03 -18.19 79.34
C ILE A 311 24.83 -18.95 80.66
N ARG A 312 24.55 -20.26 80.61
CA ARG A 312 24.46 -21.13 81.81
C ARG A 312 25.81 -21.44 82.47
N GLY A 313 26.94 -21.10 81.83
CA GLY A 313 28.28 -21.45 82.31
C GLY A 313 28.73 -22.88 82.00
N ASN A 314 27.96 -23.62 81.19
CA ASN A 314 28.27 -24.99 80.75
C ASN A 314 29.22 -24.98 79.54
N TYR A 315 30.43 -24.45 79.71
CA TYR A 315 31.38 -24.24 78.62
C TYR A 315 31.74 -25.50 77.83
N GLN A 316 31.72 -26.67 78.46
CA GLN A 316 31.96 -27.95 77.79
C GLN A 316 30.91 -28.23 76.70
N ARG A 317 29.62 -28.12 77.05
CA ARG A 317 28.53 -28.30 76.07
C ARG A 317 28.47 -27.18 75.05
N ALA A 318 28.74 -25.95 75.47
CA ALA A 318 28.84 -24.82 74.55
C ALA A 318 29.90 -25.08 73.47
N PHE A 319 31.06 -25.61 73.87
CA PHE A 319 32.13 -25.98 72.95
C PHE A 319 31.72 -27.13 72.02
N GLU A 320 31.02 -28.16 72.52
CA GLU A 320 30.52 -29.27 71.68
C GLU A 320 29.58 -28.77 70.57
N TYR A 321 28.59 -27.94 70.92
CA TYR A 321 27.68 -27.35 69.94
C TYR A 321 28.40 -26.38 68.97
N GLN A 322 29.34 -25.59 69.47
CA GLN A 322 30.14 -24.67 68.66
C GLN A 322 31.05 -25.44 67.68
N SER A 323 31.63 -26.57 68.10
CA SER A 323 32.42 -27.45 67.23
C SER A 323 31.54 -28.01 66.13
N TYR A 324 30.36 -28.54 66.47
CA TYR A 324 29.42 -29.02 65.45
C TYR A 324 29.05 -27.91 64.44
N TYR A 325 28.79 -26.70 64.90
CA TYR A 325 28.57 -25.56 64.00
C TYR A 325 29.78 -25.31 63.08
N GLY A 326 30.99 -25.19 63.66
CA GLY A 326 32.23 -24.91 62.92
C GLY A 326 32.58 -25.99 61.90
N ASP A 327 32.44 -27.26 62.26
CA ASP A 327 32.75 -28.40 61.41
C ASP A 327 31.82 -28.51 60.19
N ASN A 328 30.61 -27.92 60.28
CA ASN A 328 29.57 -28.07 59.26
C ASN A 328 29.25 -26.78 58.49
N ILE A 329 29.54 -25.59 59.02
CA ILE A 329 29.21 -24.32 58.36
C ILE A 329 29.96 -24.13 57.03
N ASP A 330 31.19 -24.62 56.94
CA ASP A 330 31.98 -24.62 55.70
C ASP A 330 31.31 -25.41 54.57
N SER A 331 30.56 -26.46 54.91
CA SER A 331 29.76 -27.20 53.93
C SER A 331 28.65 -26.34 53.33
N ILE A 332 28.05 -25.42 54.09
CA ILE A 332 27.06 -24.45 53.58
C ILE A 332 27.76 -23.42 52.68
N PHE A 333 28.89 -22.85 53.13
CA PHE A 333 29.61 -21.83 52.37
C PHE A 333 30.21 -22.38 51.07
N SER A 334 30.67 -23.64 51.05
CA SER A 334 31.22 -24.28 49.84
C SER A 334 30.17 -24.48 48.73
N LEU A 335 28.88 -24.51 49.07
CA LEU A 335 27.77 -24.55 48.11
C LEU A 335 27.48 -23.16 47.50
N ASN A 336 28.02 -22.08 48.09
CA ASN A 336 27.90 -20.74 47.55
C ASN A 336 28.98 -20.51 46.48
N LYS A 337 28.54 -20.43 45.24
CA LYS A 337 29.30 -20.18 44.00
C LYS A 337 28.83 -18.89 43.32
N ALA A 338 28.58 -17.84 44.11
CA ALA A 338 28.04 -16.57 43.64
C ALA A 338 28.71 -16.05 42.36
N SER A 339 30.05 -16.03 42.29
CA SER A 339 30.78 -15.52 41.11
C SER A 339 30.51 -16.33 39.83
N ASP A 340 30.47 -17.66 39.92
CA ASP A 340 30.21 -18.53 38.77
C ASP A 340 28.76 -18.38 38.30
N ILE A 341 27.82 -18.35 39.24
CA ILE A 341 26.40 -18.12 38.97
C ILE A 341 26.17 -16.74 38.36
N GLU A 342 26.86 -15.72 38.87
CA GLU A 342 26.75 -14.36 38.37
C GLU A 342 27.28 -14.25 36.94
N ARG A 343 28.44 -14.86 36.66
CA ARG A 343 29.04 -14.93 35.32
C ARG A 343 28.13 -15.67 34.34
N LEU A 344 27.55 -16.79 34.77
CA LEU A 344 26.61 -17.56 33.95
C LEU A 344 25.36 -16.73 33.60
N ALA A 345 24.76 -16.07 34.58
CA ALA A 345 23.60 -15.22 34.37
C ALA A 345 23.92 -14.02 33.46
N TYR A 346 25.07 -13.38 33.64
CA TYR A 346 25.53 -12.29 32.76
C TYR A 346 25.71 -12.77 31.32
N LYS A 347 26.34 -13.94 31.13
CA LYS A 347 26.50 -14.54 29.80
C LYS A 347 25.14 -14.75 29.14
N TYR A 348 24.18 -15.34 29.85
CA TYR A 348 22.83 -15.55 29.32
C TYR A 348 22.13 -14.24 28.95
N ASP A 349 22.15 -13.24 29.84
CA ASP A 349 21.53 -11.94 29.59
C ASP A 349 22.17 -11.25 28.37
N SER A 350 23.48 -11.41 28.16
CA SER A 350 24.18 -10.89 26.99
C SER A 350 23.74 -11.61 25.69
N GLU A 351 23.64 -12.95 25.71
CA GLU A 351 23.20 -13.75 24.57
C GLU A 351 21.74 -13.45 24.19
N ALA A 352 20.86 -13.30 25.19
CA ALA A 352 19.47 -12.94 24.98
C ALA A 352 19.31 -11.54 24.37
N LYS A 353 20.11 -10.55 24.80
CA LYS A 353 20.13 -9.21 24.20
C LYS A 353 20.57 -9.25 22.74
N VAL A 354 21.67 -9.96 22.45
CA VAL A 354 22.19 -10.12 21.08
C VAL A 354 21.16 -10.84 20.19
N ALA A 355 20.49 -11.88 20.68
CA ALA A 355 19.44 -12.57 19.95
C ALA A 355 18.26 -11.64 19.59
N LYS A 356 17.80 -10.85 20.55
CA LYS A 356 16.71 -9.87 20.35
C LYS A 356 17.10 -8.77 19.36
N GLU A 357 18.33 -8.27 19.41
CA GLU A 357 18.83 -7.31 18.42
C GLU A 357 18.92 -7.93 17.03
N LYS A 358 19.43 -9.17 16.92
CA LYS A 358 19.51 -9.90 15.66
C LYS A 358 18.13 -10.11 15.04
N GLU A 359 17.13 -10.43 15.85
CA GLU A 359 15.74 -10.56 15.39
C GLU A 359 15.16 -9.22 14.93
N ARG A 360 15.39 -8.14 15.70
CA ARG A 360 15.00 -6.77 15.29
C ARG A 360 15.64 -6.39 13.95
N HIS A 361 16.93 -6.67 13.77
CA HIS A 361 17.63 -6.44 12.51
C HIS A 361 17.02 -7.27 11.37
N ARG A 362 16.71 -8.55 11.60
CA ARG A 362 16.06 -9.42 10.61
C ARG A 362 14.69 -8.88 10.18
N LEU A 363 13.86 -8.43 11.14
CA LEU A 363 12.55 -7.84 10.86
C LEU A 363 12.68 -6.53 10.06
N LEU A 364 13.63 -5.67 10.41
CA LEU A 364 13.90 -4.44 9.65
C LEU A 364 14.32 -4.75 8.21
N VAL A 365 15.24 -5.71 8.00
CA VAL A 365 15.65 -6.13 6.65
C VAL A 365 14.45 -6.67 5.87
N GLN A 366 13.60 -7.51 6.48
CA GLN A 366 12.39 -8.01 5.84
C GLN A 366 11.43 -6.87 5.43
N GLN A 367 11.20 -5.90 6.32
CA GLN A 367 10.37 -4.73 6.02
C GLN A 367 10.93 -3.90 4.85
N LEU A 368 12.26 -3.70 4.81
CA LEU A 368 12.92 -3.04 3.69
C LEU A 368 12.76 -3.82 2.38
N CYS A 369 12.89 -5.15 2.41
CA CYS A 369 12.64 -6.00 1.25
C CYS A 369 11.20 -5.87 0.74
N TYR A 370 10.19 -5.94 1.62
CA TYR A 370 8.79 -5.77 1.23
C TYR A 370 8.51 -4.37 0.67
N GLY A 371 9.09 -3.33 1.26
CA GLY A 371 9.02 -1.96 0.75
C GLY A 371 9.65 -1.82 -0.63
N GLY A 372 10.81 -2.45 -0.87
CA GLY A 372 11.48 -2.48 -2.16
C GLY A 372 10.65 -3.17 -3.26
N VAL A 373 10.05 -4.33 -2.95
CA VAL A 373 9.17 -5.04 -3.90
C VAL A 373 7.94 -4.20 -4.23
N LEU A 374 7.31 -3.58 -3.23
CA LEU A 374 6.16 -2.71 -3.44
C LEU A 374 6.53 -1.49 -4.30
N PHE A 375 7.69 -0.89 -4.09
CA PHE A 375 8.19 0.24 -4.86
C PHE A 375 8.36 -0.13 -6.35
N VAL A 376 8.97 -1.28 -6.64
CA VAL A 376 9.12 -1.77 -8.02
C VAL A 376 7.77 -2.05 -8.67
N LEU A 377 6.80 -2.61 -7.94
CA LEU A 377 5.44 -2.82 -8.44
C LEU A 377 4.74 -1.50 -8.79
N VAL A 378 4.88 -0.47 -7.95
CA VAL A 378 4.32 0.87 -8.23
C VAL A 378 4.93 1.46 -9.50
N ILE A 379 6.26 1.37 -9.66
CA ILE A 379 6.96 1.80 -10.87
C ILE A 379 6.42 1.04 -12.09
N ALA A 380 6.30 -0.29 -12.00
CA ALA A 380 5.78 -1.11 -13.10
C ALA A 380 4.35 -0.72 -13.49
N ILE A 381 3.47 -0.42 -12.53
CA ILE A 381 2.10 0.05 -12.80
C ILE A 381 2.12 1.42 -13.48
N ILE A 382 2.98 2.35 -13.05
CA ILE A 382 3.14 3.66 -13.68
C ILE A 382 3.61 3.50 -15.13
N PHE A 383 4.65 2.70 -15.36
CA PHE A 383 5.15 2.39 -16.71
C PHE A 383 4.07 1.72 -17.57
N GLN A 384 3.31 0.77 -17.03
CA GLN A 384 2.22 0.12 -17.73
C GLN A 384 1.11 1.11 -18.11
N ARG A 385 0.78 2.07 -17.23
CA ARG A 385 -0.18 3.16 -17.53
C ARG A 385 0.33 4.08 -18.63
N ILE A 386 1.60 4.49 -18.57
CA ILE A 386 2.22 5.32 -19.60
C ILE A 386 2.23 4.57 -20.95
N TYR A 387 2.65 3.32 -20.95
CA TYR A 387 2.67 2.47 -22.14
C TYR A 387 1.26 2.29 -22.75
N ARG A 388 0.25 1.98 -21.93
CA ARG A 388 -1.14 1.89 -22.37
C ARG A 388 -1.66 3.20 -22.96
N ARG A 389 -1.39 4.35 -22.31
CA ARG A 389 -1.78 5.67 -22.84
C ARG A 389 -1.13 5.94 -24.20
N ARG A 390 0.16 5.67 -24.35
CA ARG A 390 0.87 5.83 -25.63
C ARG A 390 0.31 4.93 -26.72
N ARG A 391 0.04 3.66 -26.41
CA ARG A 391 -0.53 2.71 -27.36
C ARG A 391 -1.94 3.11 -27.82
N ILE A 392 -2.79 3.58 -26.90
CA ILE A 392 -4.11 4.10 -27.25
C ILE A 392 -4.00 5.34 -28.13
N ALA A 393 -3.08 6.27 -27.81
CA ALA A 393 -2.84 7.45 -28.63
C ALA A 393 -2.34 7.11 -30.04
N GLN A 394 -1.45 6.11 -30.17
CA GLN A 394 -0.99 5.61 -31.47
C GLN A 394 -2.14 5.01 -32.29
N LEU A 395 -2.98 4.16 -31.70
CA LEU A 395 -4.12 3.57 -32.39
C LEU A 395 -5.14 4.64 -32.85
N LEU A 396 -5.40 5.65 -32.00
CA LEU A 396 -6.25 6.79 -32.37
C LEU A 396 -5.64 7.61 -33.51
N TYR A 397 -4.31 7.76 -33.51
CA TYR A 397 -3.59 8.45 -34.58
C TYR A 397 -3.64 7.69 -35.90
N GLU A 398 -3.45 6.36 -35.88
CA GLU A 398 -3.60 5.50 -37.05
C GLU A 398 -5.02 5.52 -37.62
N GLN A 399 -6.05 5.44 -36.77
CA GLN A 399 -7.45 5.57 -37.20
C GLN A 399 -7.73 6.92 -37.85
N ARG A 400 -7.17 8.00 -37.29
CA ARG A 400 -7.32 9.34 -37.85
C ARG A 400 -6.67 9.43 -39.23
N ILE A 401 -5.46 8.90 -39.41
CA ILE A 401 -4.79 8.86 -40.71
C ILE A 401 -5.61 8.04 -41.72
N ALA A 402 -6.10 6.86 -41.32
CA ALA A 402 -6.92 6.02 -42.20
C ALA A 402 -8.18 6.75 -42.67
N HIS A 403 -8.87 7.44 -41.76
CA HIS A 403 -10.06 8.22 -42.09
C HIS A 403 -9.75 9.42 -43.00
N LEU A 404 -8.65 10.14 -42.74
CA LEU A 404 -8.19 11.23 -43.61
C LEU A 404 -7.83 10.71 -45.00
N ASN A 405 -7.15 9.57 -45.10
CA ASN A 405 -6.81 8.96 -46.38
C ASN A 405 -8.06 8.55 -47.18
N GLU A 406 -9.06 7.97 -46.51
CA GLU A 406 -10.35 7.63 -47.12
C GLU A 406 -11.08 8.89 -47.62
N GLN A 407 -11.12 9.96 -46.82
CA GLN A 407 -11.68 11.24 -47.24
C GLN A 407 -10.93 11.83 -48.43
N THR A 408 -9.59 11.80 -48.43
CA THR A 408 -8.80 12.30 -49.56
C THR A 408 -9.02 11.48 -50.83
N ALA A 409 -9.17 10.16 -50.72
CA ALA A 409 -9.48 9.29 -51.85
C ALA A 409 -10.89 9.58 -52.41
N LEU A 410 -11.87 9.81 -51.53
CA LEU A 410 -13.22 10.20 -51.91
C LEU A 410 -13.22 11.56 -52.63
N SER A 411 -12.49 12.55 -52.10
CA SER A 411 -12.33 13.86 -52.73
C SER A 411 -11.58 13.78 -54.07
N GLN A 412 -10.56 12.92 -54.19
CA GLN A 412 -9.87 12.68 -55.46
C GLN A 412 -10.82 12.07 -56.51
N LEU A 413 -11.64 11.10 -56.12
CA LEU A 413 -12.63 10.49 -57.01
C LEU A 413 -13.72 11.50 -57.43
N GLN A 414 -14.10 12.41 -56.52
CA GLN A 414 -14.98 13.54 -56.87
C GLN A 414 -14.32 14.51 -57.84
N ILE A 415 -13.03 14.84 -57.66
CA ILE A 415 -12.28 15.69 -58.59
C ILE A 415 -12.20 15.02 -59.96
N GLU A 416 -11.83 13.75 -60.06
CA GLU A 416 -11.79 13.01 -61.33
C GLU A 416 -13.16 12.97 -62.01
N ARG A 417 -14.24 12.78 -61.25
CA ARG A 417 -15.61 12.82 -61.78
C ARG A 417 -15.97 14.21 -62.32
N LEU A 418 -15.60 15.27 -61.59
CA LEU A 418 -15.82 16.65 -62.03
C LEU A 418 -14.95 17.00 -63.24
N GLU A 419 -13.71 16.56 -63.30
CA GLU A 419 -12.83 16.71 -64.46
C GLU A 419 -13.38 15.99 -65.69
N ALA A 420 -13.90 14.76 -65.52
CA ALA A 420 -14.59 14.03 -66.58
C ALA A 420 -15.84 14.80 -67.05
N GLN A 421 -16.64 15.36 -66.13
CA GLN A 421 -17.79 16.19 -66.48
C GLN A 421 -17.39 17.48 -67.20
N ILE A 422 -16.32 18.15 -66.76
CA ILE A 422 -15.77 19.34 -67.42
C ILE A 422 -15.24 18.99 -68.81
N SER A 423 -14.58 17.82 -68.99
CA SER A 423 -14.12 17.38 -70.31
C SER A 423 -15.28 17.05 -71.26
N ALA A 424 -16.36 16.44 -70.76
CA ALA A 424 -17.57 16.18 -71.53
C ALA A 424 -18.30 17.49 -71.91
N LEU A 425 -18.36 18.46 -70.99
CA LEU A 425 -18.87 19.81 -71.27
C LEU A 425 -17.99 20.55 -72.30
N LYS A 426 -16.66 20.46 -72.20
CA LYS A 426 -15.74 21.03 -73.20
C LYS A 426 -15.87 20.40 -74.58
N GLN A 427 -16.12 19.08 -74.67
CA GLN A 427 -16.44 18.43 -75.96
C GLN A 427 -17.76 18.95 -76.54
N SER A 428 -18.78 19.16 -75.70
CA SER A 428 -20.08 19.75 -76.07
C SER A 428 -19.97 21.24 -76.47
N ASP A 429 -19.04 22.01 -75.91
CA ASP A 429 -18.81 23.42 -76.29
C ASP A 429 -17.98 23.53 -77.58
N MET A 430 -17.02 22.64 -77.82
CA MET A 430 -16.23 22.60 -79.08
C MET A 430 -17.08 22.30 -80.31
N GLU A 431 -18.12 21.48 -80.19
CA GLU A 431 -19.08 21.21 -81.29
C GLU A 431 -19.99 22.41 -81.58
N ARG A 432 -20.37 23.18 -80.55
CA ARG A 432 -21.20 24.39 -80.70
C ARG A 432 -20.43 25.60 -81.25
N GLU A 433 -19.16 25.75 -80.92
CA GLU A 433 -18.32 26.84 -81.45
C GLU A 433 -18.04 26.71 -82.96
N GLN A 434 -17.88 25.48 -83.47
CA GLN A 434 -17.72 25.24 -84.91
C GLN A 434 -19.00 25.54 -85.71
N GLU A 435 -20.19 25.24 -85.16
CA GLU A 435 -21.47 25.49 -85.83
C GLU A 435 -21.81 26.99 -85.86
N ILE A 436 -21.48 27.74 -84.80
CA ILE A 436 -21.66 29.20 -84.74
C ILE A 436 -20.72 29.93 -85.71
N ALA A 437 -19.46 29.51 -85.81
CA ALA A 437 -18.51 30.10 -86.75
C ALA A 437 -18.92 29.89 -88.21
N LEU A 438 -19.51 28.74 -88.54
CA LEU A 438 -20.01 28.43 -89.88
C LEU A 438 -21.27 29.25 -90.23
N LYS A 439 -22.18 29.41 -89.27
CA LYS A 439 -23.39 30.26 -89.41
C LYS A 439 -23.04 31.75 -89.52
N GLN A 440 -22.03 32.23 -88.80
CA GLN A 440 -21.56 33.61 -88.89
C GLN A 440 -20.92 33.93 -90.25
N ALA A 441 -20.16 32.98 -90.84
CA ALA A 441 -19.61 33.14 -92.18
C ALA A 441 -20.70 33.15 -93.27
N GLU A 442 -21.75 32.35 -93.12
CA GLU A 442 -22.91 32.31 -94.02
C GLU A 442 -23.73 33.62 -93.94
N LEU A 443 -23.90 34.18 -92.75
CA LEU A 443 -24.59 35.46 -92.53
C LEU A 443 -23.87 36.64 -93.20
N CYS A 444 -22.54 36.74 -93.09
CA CYS A 444 -21.78 37.79 -93.77
C CYS A 444 -21.95 37.74 -95.30
N ARG A 445 -21.98 36.53 -95.87
CA ARG A 445 -22.13 36.33 -97.32
C ARG A 445 -23.46 36.85 -97.85
N VAL A 446 -24.55 36.62 -97.10
CA VAL A 446 -25.90 37.09 -97.45
C VAL A 446 -26.04 38.60 -97.28
N ILE A 447 -25.38 39.20 -96.28
CA ILE A 447 -25.36 40.65 -96.09
C ILE A 447 -24.69 41.36 -97.28
N ASP A 448 -23.53 40.86 -97.73
CA ASP A 448 -22.81 41.43 -98.87
C ASP A 448 -23.60 41.31 -100.19
N GLU A 449 -24.29 40.19 -100.39
CA GLU A 449 -25.16 39.98 -101.56
C GLU A 449 -26.36 40.95 -101.56
N LYS A 450 -26.98 41.17 -100.39
CA LYS A 450 -28.07 42.14 -100.22
C LYS A 450 -27.59 43.58 -100.49
N ALA A 451 -26.39 43.95 -100.04
CA ALA A 451 -25.80 45.26 -100.31
C ALA A 451 -25.52 45.46 -101.81
N ARG A 452 -24.98 44.44 -102.50
CA ARG A 452 -24.72 44.48 -103.94
C ARG A 452 -26.00 44.69 -104.76
N LEU A 453 -27.08 43.98 -104.44
CA LEU A 453 -28.36 44.11 -105.13
C LEU A 453 -28.98 45.51 -104.97
N ARG A 454 -28.83 46.16 -103.80
CA ARG A 454 -29.27 47.54 -103.58
C ARG A 454 -28.51 48.54 -104.44
N ASN A 455 -27.19 48.40 -104.54
CA ASN A 455 -26.38 49.24 -105.41
C ASN A 455 -26.79 49.08 -106.88
N CYS A 456 -27.09 47.85 -107.34
CA CYS A 456 -27.63 47.61 -108.68
C CYS A 456 -29.00 48.27 -108.90
N LEU A 457 -29.93 48.15 -107.94
CA LEU A 457 -31.23 48.82 -108.02
C LEU A 457 -31.10 50.34 -108.07
N PHE A 458 -30.19 50.91 -107.29
CA PHE A 458 -29.93 52.34 -107.33
C PHE A 458 -29.34 52.76 -108.68
N ALA A 459 -28.44 51.96 -109.27
CA ALA A 459 -27.86 52.22 -110.59
C ALA A 459 -28.90 52.33 -111.72
N GLU A 460 -30.01 51.61 -111.61
CA GLU A 460 -31.11 51.65 -112.60
C GLU A 460 -31.99 52.90 -112.48
N THR A 461 -31.87 53.68 -111.40
CA THR A 461 -32.71 54.85 -111.17
C THR A 461 -32.30 56.03 -112.08
N SER A 462 -33.29 56.82 -112.49
CA SER A 462 -33.05 58.02 -113.29
C SER A 462 -32.17 59.05 -112.56
N ILE A 463 -32.28 59.13 -111.23
CA ILE A 463 -31.46 60.02 -110.41
C ILE A 463 -30.00 59.56 -110.32
N PHE A 464 -29.71 58.26 -110.38
CA PHE A 464 -28.34 57.76 -110.44
C PHE A 464 -27.66 58.11 -111.77
N LYS A 465 -28.35 57.90 -112.90
CA LYS A 465 -27.85 58.31 -114.22
C LYS A 465 -27.54 59.80 -114.25
N ARG A 466 -28.38 60.61 -113.60
CA ARG A 466 -28.15 62.05 -113.40
C ARG A 466 -26.91 62.34 -112.55
N ILE A 467 -26.67 61.62 -111.47
CA ILE A 467 -25.44 61.75 -110.65
C ILE A 467 -24.20 61.35 -111.46
N GLN A 468 -24.31 60.33 -112.31
CA GLN A 468 -23.21 59.89 -113.19
C GLN A 468 -22.89 60.91 -114.29
N GLU A 469 -23.89 61.65 -114.80
CA GLU A 469 -23.66 62.82 -115.65
C GLU A 469 -22.93 63.94 -114.88
N LEU A 470 -23.28 64.15 -113.60
CA LEU A 470 -22.61 65.14 -112.75
C LEU A 470 -21.19 64.73 -112.36
N SER A 471 -20.88 63.44 -112.25
CA SER A 471 -19.51 62.97 -111.99
C SER A 471 -18.60 63.07 -113.21
N SER A 472 -19.18 63.01 -114.42
CA SER A 472 -18.48 63.09 -115.71
C SER A 472 -18.36 64.52 -116.27
N GLN A 473 -18.88 65.53 -115.58
CA GLN A 473 -18.73 66.93 -116.01
C GLN A 473 -17.28 67.44 -115.87
N ALA A 474 -16.87 68.33 -116.78
CA ALA A 474 -15.53 68.89 -116.78
C ALA A 474 -15.22 69.63 -115.47
N LYS A 475 -14.10 69.29 -114.83
CA LYS A 475 -13.68 69.87 -113.53
C LYS A 475 -13.37 71.36 -113.70
N PRO A 476 -13.82 72.25 -112.78
CA PRO A 476 -13.54 73.68 -112.89
C PRO A 476 -12.03 73.94 -112.80
N GLY A 477 -11.44 74.47 -113.88
CA GLY A 477 -10.04 74.89 -113.95
C GLY A 477 -9.18 74.31 -115.08
N GLN A 478 -9.71 73.50 -116.00
CA GLN A 478 -8.91 72.94 -117.10
C GLN A 478 -9.14 73.52 -118.50
N ASP A 479 -10.17 74.34 -118.73
CA ASP A 479 -10.34 75.11 -119.98
C ASP A 479 -10.85 76.51 -119.61
N GLY A 480 -10.21 77.57 -120.12
CA GLY A 480 -10.35 78.98 -119.71
C GLY A 480 -11.71 79.67 -119.90
N VAL A 481 -12.83 78.98 -119.71
CA VAL A 481 -14.19 79.50 -119.70
C VAL A 481 -14.80 79.26 -118.32
N LYS A 482 -15.15 80.33 -117.57
CA LYS A 482 -15.92 80.21 -116.32
C LYS A 482 -17.32 79.65 -116.64
N ARG A 483 -17.52 78.36 -116.41
CA ARG A 483 -18.84 77.73 -116.33
C ARG A 483 -19.03 77.27 -114.90
N ASP A 484 -20.09 77.74 -114.26
CA ASP A 484 -20.45 77.25 -112.93
C ASP A 484 -20.81 75.76 -113.04
N PRO A 485 -20.16 74.87 -112.26
CA PRO A 485 -20.41 73.45 -112.36
C PRO A 485 -21.84 73.12 -111.94
N LYS A 486 -22.45 72.17 -112.63
CA LYS A 486 -23.83 71.75 -112.39
C LYS A 486 -23.86 70.90 -111.11
N VAL A 487 -24.90 71.11 -110.32
CA VAL A 487 -25.16 70.39 -109.06
C VAL A 487 -26.62 69.96 -109.06
N LEU A 488 -27.00 68.99 -108.22
CA LEU A 488 -28.41 68.62 -108.10
C LEU A 488 -29.22 69.81 -107.59
N LEU A 489 -30.29 70.15 -108.29
CA LEU A 489 -31.28 71.14 -107.85
C LEU A 489 -32.08 70.60 -106.66
N ILE A 490 -32.71 71.47 -105.86
CA ILE A 490 -33.45 71.09 -104.65
C ILE A 490 -34.46 69.95 -104.92
N LYS A 491 -35.21 70.02 -106.04
CA LYS A 491 -36.14 68.95 -106.44
C LYS A 491 -35.45 67.63 -106.75
N GLU A 492 -34.27 67.67 -107.37
CA GLU A 492 -33.46 66.48 -107.65
C GLU A 492 -32.83 65.92 -106.36
N GLN A 493 -32.51 66.77 -105.38
CA GLN A 493 -32.04 66.35 -104.06
C GLN A 493 -33.14 65.67 -103.24
N GLU A 494 -34.37 66.18 -103.29
CA GLU A 494 -35.54 65.52 -102.67
C GLU A 494 -35.84 64.17 -103.33
N GLN A 495 -35.74 64.10 -104.66
CA GLN A 495 -35.88 62.84 -105.39
C GLN A 495 -34.76 61.84 -105.01
N LEU A 496 -33.51 62.30 -104.91
CA LEU A 496 -32.39 61.48 -104.46
C LEU A 496 -32.64 60.96 -103.04
N LYS A 497 -33.09 61.83 -102.13
CA LYS A 497 -33.43 61.46 -100.76
C LYS A 497 -34.53 60.39 -100.75
N GLY A 498 -35.62 60.57 -101.48
CA GLY A 498 -36.71 59.58 -101.55
C GLY A 498 -36.21 58.24 -102.06
N VAL A 499 -35.50 58.23 -103.20
CA VAL A 499 -34.95 57.00 -103.81
C VAL A 499 -33.98 56.29 -102.86
N LEU A 500 -33.08 57.02 -102.21
CA LEU A 500 -32.14 56.41 -101.26
C LEU A 500 -32.85 55.90 -100.01
N PHE A 501 -33.84 56.62 -99.50
CA PHE A 501 -34.60 56.20 -98.31
C PHE A 501 -35.46 54.97 -98.58
N ASP A 502 -35.96 54.80 -99.80
CA ASP A 502 -36.68 53.58 -100.19
C ASP A 502 -35.74 52.39 -100.42
N ILE A 503 -34.63 52.58 -101.15
CA ILE A 503 -33.72 51.48 -101.51
C ILE A 503 -32.87 51.03 -100.30
N TYR A 504 -32.46 51.97 -99.45
CA TYR A 504 -31.59 51.72 -98.30
C TYR A 504 -32.32 51.80 -96.95
N ASP A 505 -33.65 51.72 -96.93
CA ASP A 505 -34.49 51.90 -95.73
C ASP A 505 -33.96 51.12 -94.51
N ASP A 506 -33.75 49.80 -94.62
CA ASP A 506 -33.24 49.01 -93.49
C ASP A 506 -31.85 49.48 -93.00
N TYR A 507 -30.97 49.91 -93.91
CA TYR A 507 -29.63 50.40 -93.56
C TYR A 507 -29.72 51.77 -92.88
N ILE A 508 -30.64 52.62 -93.32
CA ILE A 508 -30.89 53.93 -92.72
C ILE A 508 -31.52 53.77 -91.34
N ARG A 509 -32.48 52.85 -91.16
CA ARG A 509 -33.02 52.50 -89.84
C ARG A 509 -31.93 51.98 -88.91
N TYR A 510 -31.10 51.04 -89.39
CA TYR A 510 -29.94 50.55 -88.63
C TYR A 510 -29.00 51.69 -88.17
N LEU A 511 -28.67 52.62 -89.07
CA LEU A 511 -27.83 53.76 -88.72
C LEU A 511 -28.49 54.68 -87.69
N LYS A 512 -29.82 54.91 -87.79
CA LYS A 512 -30.57 55.75 -86.85
C LYS A 512 -30.75 55.09 -85.48
N ASP A 513 -30.95 53.78 -85.44
CA ASP A 513 -31.11 53.04 -84.19
C ASP A 513 -29.78 52.98 -83.41
N ILE A 514 -28.66 52.75 -84.11
CA ILE A 514 -27.33 52.65 -83.46
C ILE A 514 -26.76 54.03 -83.15
N TYR A 515 -26.99 55.01 -84.02
CA TYR A 515 -26.48 56.37 -83.86
C TYR A 515 -27.64 57.36 -83.88
N PRO A 516 -28.37 57.55 -82.75
CA PRO A 516 -29.59 58.37 -82.70
C PRO A 516 -29.39 59.84 -83.11
N LYS A 517 -28.14 60.33 -83.12
CA LYS A 517 -27.76 61.70 -83.52
C LYS A 517 -27.47 61.85 -85.03
N ILE A 518 -27.54 60.77 -85.82
CA ILE A 518 -27.31 60.81 -87.27
C ILE A 518 -28.48 61.53 -87.97
N THR A 519 -28.19 62.46 -88.88
CA THR A 519 -29.24 63.17 -89.63
C THR A 519 -29.56 62.46 -90.94
N ASP A 520 -30.71 62.78 -91.55
CA ASP A 520 -31.07 62.25 -92.88
C ASP A 520 -29.98 62.51 -93.92
N ASP A 521 -29.39 63.69 -93.82
CA ASP A 521 -28.28 64.20 -94.62
C ASP A 521 -26.99 63.38 -94.45
N ASP A 522 -26.74 62.88 -93.25
CA ASP A 522 -25.63 61.97 -92.97
C ASP A 522 -25.93 60.56 -93.53
N CYS A 523 -27.19 60.14 -93.48
CA CYS A 523 -27.65 58.87 -94.06
C CYS A 523 -27.49 58.86 -95.59
N ILE A 524 -27.87 59.95 -96.27
CA ILE A 524 -27.63 60.14 -97.71
C ILE A 524 -26.14 60.03 -98.02
N TYR A 525 -25.28 60.67 -97.24
CA TYR A 525 -23.82 60.59 -97.41
C TYR A 525 -23.31 59.15 -97.30
N CYS A 526 -23.76 58.38 -96.28
CA CYS A 526 -23.38 56.99 -96.12
C CYS A 526 -23.83 56.13 -97.31
N CYS A 527 -25.06 56.29 -97.79
CA CYS A 527 -25.58 55.54 -98.93
C CYS A 527 -24.81 55.85 -100.22
N LEU A 528 -24.50 57.12 -100.48
CA LEU A 528 -23.69 57.52 -101.62
C LEU A 528 -22.25 56.98 -101.54
N LYS A 529 -21.69 56.85 -100.32
CA LYS A 529 -20.39 56.22 -100.11
C LYS A 529 -20.39 54.71 -100.31
N LEU A 530 -21.48 54.02 -99.96
CA LEU A 530 -21.67 52.60 -100.28
C LEU A 530 -21.72 52.34 -101.79
N CYS A 531 -22.11 53.34 -102.57
CA CYS A 531 -22.09 53.30 -104.03
C CYS A 531 -20.72 53.69 -104.63
N GLU A 532 -19.68 53.81 -103.80
CA GLU A 532 -18.31 54.16 -104.19
C GLU A 532 -18.15 55.52 -104.90
N PHE A 533 -19.11 56.44 -104.72
CA PHE A 533 -18.95 57.80 -105.24
C PHE A 533 -17.83 58.56 -104.53
N ASP A 534 -17.02 59.25 -105.33
CA ASP A 534 -15.93 60.09 -104.83
C ASP A 534 -16.48 61.37 -104.17
N ASP A 535 -15.62 62.04 -103.40
CA ASP A 535 -16.03 63.19 -102.59
C ASP A 535 -16.52 64.38 -103.42
N GLN A 536 -16.07 64.50 -104.67
CA GLN A 536 -16.50 65.59 -105.56
C GLN A 536 -17.93 65.33 -106.07
N THR A 537 -18.22 64.10 -106.48
CA THR A 537 -19.57 63.71 -106.94
C THR A 537 -20.59 63.84 -105.81
N ILE A 538 -20.24 63.41 -104.61
CA ILE A 538 -21.12 63.55 -103.44
C ILE A 538 -21.39 65.03 -103.12
N ALA A 539 -20.40 65.91 -103.28
CA ALA A 539 -20.62 67.34 -103.10
C ALA A 539 -21.69 67.88 -104.07
N TYR A 540 -21.63 67.45 -105.35
CA TYR A 540 -22.63 67.82 -106.35
C TYR A 540 -24.03 67.29 -106.00
N CYS A 541 -24.12 66.11 -105.39
CA CYS A 541 -25.40 65.57 -104.91
C CYS A 541 -26.03 66.44 -103.80
N PHE A 542 -25.22 67.10 -102.98
CA PHE A 542 -25.68 68.04 -101.95
C PHE A 542 -25.86 69.48 -102.47
N GLY A 543 -25.88 69.69 -103.80
CA GLY A 543 -26.04 71.03 -104.36
C GLY A 543 -24.80 71.93 -104.22
N ASN A 544 -23.62 71.36 -103.92
CA ASN A 544 -22.41 72.14 -103.64
C ASN A 544 -21.27 71.80 -104.59
N VAL A 545 -20.49 72.81 -104.94
CA VAL A 545 -19.35 72.68 -105.86
C VAL A 545 -18.07 72.27 -105.13
N SER A 546 -17.97 72.56 -103.83
CA SER A 546 -16.75 72.35 -103.04
C SER A 546 -16.77 71.00 -102.32
N ARG A 547 -15.79 70.13 -102.60
CA ARG A 547 -15.55 68.89 -101.85
C ARG A 547 -15.30 69.09 -100.34
N GLN A 548 -14.97 70.31 -99.91
CA GLN A 548 -14.75 70.61 -98.50
C GLN A 548 -16.01 70.33 -97.66
N ILE A 549 -17.21 70.47 -98.23
CA ILE A 549 -18.46 70.17 -97.50
C ILE A 549 -18.56 68.69 -97.11
N VAL A 550 -18.06 67.80 -97.96
CA VAL A 550 -18.06 66.36 -97.75
C VAL A 550 -17.00 65.96 -96.71
N ALA A 551 -15.83 66.59 -96.75
CA ALA A 551 -14.78 66.40 -95.74
C ALA A 551 -15.24 66.86 -94.34
N GLN A 552 -15.90 68.02 -94.24
CA GLN A 552 -16.49 68.50 -93.00
C GLN A 552 -17.61 67.58 -92.50
N ARG A 553 -18.46 67.09 -93.40
CA ARG A 553 -19.53 66.13 -93.06
C ARG A 553 -18.97 64.81 -92.54
N ARG A 554 -17.93 64.26 -93.15
CA ARG A 554 -17.23 63.05 -92.67
C ARG A 554 -16.68 63.22 -91.26
N LEU A 555 -16.05 64.36 -90.97
CA LEU A 555 -15.54 64.68 -89.63
C LEU A 555 -16.67 64.77 -88.58
N ARG A 556 -17.79 65.41 -88.93
CA ARG A 556 -18.98 65.49 -88.06
C ARG A 556 -19.61 64.12 -87.83
N LEU A 557 -19.74 63.31 -88.88
CA LEU A 557 -20.26 61.95 -88.79
C LEU A 557 -19.38 61.08 -87.89
N LYS A 558 -18.05 61.16 -88.04
CA LYS A 558 -17.11 60.41 -87.19
C LYS A 558 -17.27 60.79 -85.71
N LYS A 559 -17.50 62.07 -85.38
CA LYS A 559 -17.81 62.48 -84.00
C LYS A 559 -19.12 61.88 -83.51
N LYS A 560 -20.20 61.97 -84.31
CA LYS A 560 -21.51 61.41 -83.95
C LYS A 560 -21.48 59.90 -83.72
N MET A 561 -20.70 59.16 -84.53
CA MET A 561 -20.57 57.71 -84.39
C MET A 561 -19.66 57.29 -83.22
N VAL A 562 -18.75 58.17 -82.75
CA VAL A 562 -17.89 57.93 -81.59
C VAL A 562 -18.58 58.33 -80.28
N GLU A 563 -19.39 59.39 -80.27
CA GLU A 563 -20.11 59.88 -79.09
C GLU A 563 -21.32 59.02 -78.66
N THR A 564 -21.59 57.91 -79.34
CA THR A 564 -22.70 57.00 -79.04
C THR A 564 -22.24 55.57 -78.75
N ASN A 565 -20.93 55.35 -78.59
CA ASN A 565 -20.36 54.13 -78.01
C ASN A 565 -19.94 54.38 -76.56
#